data_AF-A0A3D0W0H1-F1
#
_entry.id   AF-A0A3D0W0H1-F1
#
_cell.length_a   1.000
_cell.length_b   1.000
_cell.length_c   1.000
_cell.angle_alpha   90.00
_cell.angle_beta   90.00
_cell.angle_gamma   90.00
#
_symmetry.space_group_name_H-M   'P 1'
#
loop_
_entity.id
_entity.type
_entity.pdbx_description
1 polymer ?
#
loop_
_entity_poly.entity_id
_entity_poly.type
_entity_poly.pdbx_seq_one_letter_code
_entity_poly.pdbx_strand_id
1 'polypeptide(L)'
;MTNRFRGAACSSLEATIGPFGRGGKQLTNLPGPGYLGNDEIHLVLANLTKADPEKGYLPAYCFQIRRCQDDALVGSCVLRVGQNAAVQYSGHVGYAIAPDYRGHRYAAKAVALLLPLGFRCGLREIIITCRPDNSASRQTCLLAGGTFLGTSSVPDWHEMYHTGCKEVCRYHFCTHQSVHTAK
;
A
#
# COMPACT_ATOMS: atom_id res chain seq x y z
N MET A 1 -26.01 -20.78 35.21
CA MET A 1 -24.83 -20.00 35.63
C MET A 1 -23.81 -19.97 34.49
N THR A 2 -23.62 -18.76 33.97
CA THR A 2 -22.49 -18.24 33.15
C THR A 2 -21.97 -19.04 31.95
N ASN A 3 -22.56 -18.70 30.80
CA ASN A 3 -21.99 -18.73 29.46
C ASN A 3 -20.69 -17.89 29.39
N ARG A 4 -19.61 -18.39 28.79
CA ARG A 4 -18.42 -17.60 28.39
C ARG A 4 -18.05 -17.91 26.94
N PHE A 5 -18.71 -17.23 26.01
CA PHE A 5 -18.11 -16.92 24.71
C PHE A 5 -16.94 -15.96 24.93
N ARG A 6 -15.72 -16.38 24.56
CA ARG A 6 -14.60 -15.48 24.25
C ARG A 6 -14.13 -15.80 22.84
N GLY A 7 -14.86 -15.29 21.85
CA GLY A 7 -14.30 -15.05 20.53
C GLY A 7 -13.34 -13.87 20.64
N ALA A 8 -12.04 -14.14 20.58
CA ALA A 8 -11.04 -13.09 20.43
C ALA A 8 -11.00 -12.72 18.96
N ALA A 9 -11.41 -11.48 18.68
CA ALA A 9 -11.56 -10.91 17.36
C ALA A 9 -10.30 -11.08 16.51
N CYS A 10 -10.51 -11.53 15.28
CA CYS A 10 -9.69 -11.18 14.14
C CYS A 10 -9.74 -9.65 14.02
N SER A 11 -8.85 -8.95 14.70
CA SER A 11 -8.64 -7.52 14.55
C SER A 11 -7.96 -7.29 13.21
N SER A 12 -8.77 -7.27 12.17
CA SER A 12 -8.84 -6.16 11.23
C SER A 12 -7.57 -5.31 11.14
N LEU A 13 -7.09 -5.13 9.91
CA LEU A 13 -6.53 -3.84 9.49
C LEU A 13 -7.64 -2.75 9.57
N GLU A 14 -8.23 -2.56 10.76
CA GLU A 14 -8.86 -1.31 11.14
C GLU A 14 -7.70 -0.40 11.48
N ALA A 15 -7.18 0.28 10.45
CA ALA A 15 -6.49 1.53 10.69
C ALA A 15 -7.51 2.46 11.37
N THR A 16 -7.56 2.43 12.70
CA THR A 16 -8.22 3.45 13.50
C THR A 16 -7.73 4.78 12.96
N ILE A 17 -8.66 5.58 12.44
CA ILE A 17 -8.41 6.94 11.98
C ILE A 17 -8.14 7.75 13.26
N GLY A 18 -6.94 7.63 13.81
CA GLY A 18 -6.46 8.44 14.91
C GLY A 18 -6.22 9.88 14.42
N PRO A 19 -6.29 10.88 15.30
CA PRO A 19 -6.01 12.26 14.92
C PRO A 19 -4.52 12.38 14.60
N PHE A 20 -4.17 12.45 13.32
CA PHE A 20 -2.78 12.63 12.88
C PHE A 20 -2.39 14.11 13.11
N GLY A 21 -1.53 14.31 14.10
CA GLY A 21 -0.99 15.61 14.48
C GLY A 21 -0.28 16.31 13.33
N ARG A 22 -0.54 17.62 13.18
CA ARG A 22 0.24 18.52 12.33
C ARG A 22 1.66 18.61 12.89
N GLY A 23 2.59 17.84 12.34
CA GLY A 23 3.98 17.83 12.74
C GLY A 23 4.89 17.75 11.53
N GLY A 24 5.11 18.88 10.87
CA GLY A 24 6.08 18.98 9.78
C GLY A 24 7.51 18.84 10.29
N LYS A 25 8.33 18.07 9.56
CA LYS A 25 9.72 18.40 9.18
C LYS A 25 10.19 17.37 8.14
N GLN A 26 10.11 17.79 6.88
CA GLN A 26 10.65 17.15 5.69
C GLN A 26 12.16 16.96 5.83
N LEU A 27 12.66 15.73 5.80
CA LEU A 27 14.08 15.43 5.57
C LEU A 27 14.23 13.99 5.06
N THR A 28 14.00 13.80 3.76
CA THR A 28 14.53 12.70 2.94
C THR A 28 14.79 13.26 1.54
N ASN A 29 15.82 12.77 0.82
CA ASN A 29 16.10 13.11 -0.60
C ASN A 29 15.01 12.57 -1.56
N LEU A 30 13.81 12.35 -1.07
CA LEU A 30 12.70 11.83 -1.84
C LEU A 30 12.01 12.96 -2.60
N PRO A 31 11.65 12.77 -3.88
CA PRO A 31 10.98 13.81 -4.64
C PRO A 31 9.62 14.15 -4.03
N GLY A 32 9.19 15.40 -4.21
CA GLY A 32 7.80 15.77 -3.89
C GLY A 32 6.83 14.90 -4.72
N PRO A 33 5.70 14.46 -4.15
CA PRO A 33 4.81 13.53 -4.84
C PRO A 33 4.16 14.15 -6.10
N GLY A 34 4.05 15.48 -6.16
CA GLY A 34 3.28 16.18 -7.18
C GLY A 34 1.78 15.91 -7.05
N TYR A 35 1.01 16.29 -8.06
CA TYR A 35 -0.40 15.92 -8.13
C TYR A 35 -0.52 14.46 -8.59
N LEU A 36 -1.30 13.66 -7.85
CA LEU A 36 -1.58 12.27 -8.14
C LEU A 36 -3.09 12.09 -8.16
N GLY A 37 -3.72 12.13 -9.32
CA GLY A 37 -5.16 11.98 -9.44
C GLY A 37 -5.61 11.65 -10.86
N ASN A 38 -6.87 11.27 -10.96
CA ASN A 38 -7.63 11.06 -12.20
C ASN A 38 -9.04 11.64 -12.03
N ASP A 39 -9.95 11.30 -12.94
CA ASP A 39 -11.32 11.84 -12.94
C ASP A 39 -12.15 11.40 -11.72
N GLU A 40 -11.76 10.33 -11.03
CA GLU A 40 -12.54 9.76 -9.93
C GLU A 40 -11.92 9.98 -8.55
N ILE A 41 -10.60 9.84 -8.44
CA ILE A 41 -9.87 9.98 -7.17
C ILE A 41 -8.60 10.80 -7.32
N HIS A 42 -8.19 11.42 -6.22
CA HIS A 42 -6.88 12.02 -6.07
C HIS A 42 -6.27 11.62 -4.72
N LEU A 43 -4.94 11.63 -4.65
CA LEU A 43 -4.16 11.26 -3.48
C LEU A 43 -3.62 12.51 -2.81
N VAL A 44 -3.99 12.72 -1.54
CA VAL A 44 -3.49 13.83 -0.72
C VAL A 44 -2.41 13.30 0.20
N LEU A 45 -1.20 13.85 0.09
CA LEU A 45 -0.10 13.49 0.99
C LEU A 45 -0.48 13.88 2.42
N ALA A 46 -0.65 12.90 3.29
CA ALA A 46 -0.98 13.10 4.69
C ALA A 46 0.28 13.13 5.56
N ASN A 47 1.26 12.27 5.26
CA ASN A 47 2.50 12.18 6.01
C ASN A 47 3.65 11.59 5.17
N LEU A 48 4.89 11.89 5.58
CA LEU A 48 6.08 11.21 5.10
C LEU A 48 6.83 10.64 6.31
N THR A 49 6.90 9.33 6.41
CA THR A 49 7.60 8.64 7.50
C THR A 49 9.07 8.41 7.14
N LYS A 50 9.94 8.56 8.14
CA LYS A 50 11.36 8.24 8.00
C LYS A 50 11.57 6.73 8.05
N ALA A 51 12.72 6.29 7.55
CA ALA A 51 13.19 4.93 7.78
C ALA A 51 13.40 4.67 9.27
N ASP A 52 13.11 3.45 9.73
CA ASP A 52 13.47 2.95 11.04
C ASP A 52 14.22 1.62 10.84
N PRO A 53 15.57 1.65 10.73
CA PRO A 53 16.37 0.47 10.44
C PRO A 53 16.27 -0.61 11.51
N GLU A 54 16.08 -0.25 12.79
CA GLU A 54 15.95 -1.20 13.90
C GLU A 54 14.71 -2.08 13.75
N LYS A 55 13.63 -1.51 13.20
CA LYS A 55 12.38 -2.22 12.90
C LYS A 55 12.30 -2.73 11.47
N GLY A 56 13.31 -2.45 10.65
CA GLY A 56 13.30 -2.76 9.22
C GLY A 56 12.24 -1.97 8.44
N TYR A 57 11.84 -0.78 8.89
CA TYR A 57 10.90 0.08 8.18
C TYR A 57 11.61 0.98 7.18
N LEU A 58 11.10 0.96 5.95
CA LEU A 58 11.52 1.87 4.88
C LEU A 58 10.85 3.24 5.03
N PRO A 59 11.47 4.32 4.51
CA PRO A 59 10.79 5.60 4.42
C PRO A 59 9.53 5.43 3.54
N ALA A 60 8.43 6.08 3.93
CA ALA A 60 7.18 5.89 3.23
C ALA A 60 6.38 7.18 3.08
N TYR A 61 5.67 7.28 1.96
CA TYR A 61 4.62 8.27 1.77
C TYR A 61 3.30 7.68 2.25
N CYS A 62 2.57 8.41 3.08
CA CYS A 62 1.22 8.08 3.50
C CYS A 62 0.24 9.04 2.84
N PHE A 63 -0.68 8.52 2.04
CA PHE A 63 -1.68 9.28 1.33
C PHE A 63 -3.08 8.97 1.84
N GLN A 64 -3.91 10.01 1.85
CA GLN A 64 -5.36 9.87 1.83
C GLN A 64 -5.82 9.65 0.40
N ILE A 65 -6.76 8.73 0.20
CA ILE A 65 -7.46 8.57 -1.07
C ILE A 65 -8.75 9.37 -0.95
N ARG A 66 -8.93 10.37 -1.81
CA ARG A 66 -10.10 11.24 -1.82
C ARG A 66 -10.84 11.15 -3.14
N ARG A 67 -12.17 11.16 -3.08
CA ARG A 67 -13.02 11.16 -4.27
C ARG A 67 -13.10 12.56 -4.86
N CYS A 68 -12.91 12.71 -6.17
CA CYS A 68 -12.90 14.00 -6.84
C CYS A 68 -14.27 14.72 -6.80
N GLN A 69 -15.37 13.96 -6.76
CA GLN A 69 -16.73 14.52 -6.80
C GLN A 69 -17.07 15.39 -5.59
N ASP A 70 -16.63 14.99 -4.39
CA ASP A 70 -17.09 15.58 -3.12
C ASP A 70 -16.01 15.63 -2.03
N ASP A 71 -14.75 15.36 -2.40
CA ASP A 71 -13.58 15.29 -1.50
C ASP A 71 -13.70 14.24 -0.37
N ALA A 72 -14.66 13.31 -0.48
CA ALA A 72 -14.88 12.30 0.54
C ALA A 72 -13.63 11.43 0.73
N LEU A 73 -13.27 11.18 2.00
CA LEU A 73 -12.18 10.29 2.37
C LEU A 73 -12.60 8.83 2.14
N VAL A 74 -12.17 8.23 1.03
CA VAL A 74 -12.54 6.86 0.66
C VAL A 74 -11.57 5.80 1.17
N GLY A 75 -10.37 6.21 1.58
CA GLY A 75 -9.37 5.28 2.08
C GLY A 75 -8.00 5.90 2.28
N SER A 76 -7.00 5.04 2.41
CA SER A 76 -5.59 5.42 2.53
C SER A 76 -4.70 4.47 1.73
N CYS A 77 -3.54 4.97 1.33
CA CYS A 77 -2.49 4.16 0.75
C CYS A 77 -1.11 4.61 1.22
N VAL A 78 -0.18 3.67 1.22
CA VAL A 78 1.20 3.88 1.67
C VAL A 78 2.13 3.39 0.57
N LEU A 79 3.13 4.20 0.21
CA LEU A 79 4.21 3.83 -0.70
C LEU A 79 5.53 3.84 0.08
N ARG A 80 6.09 2.66 0.30
CA ARG A 80 7.40 2.43 0.92
C ARG A 80 8.48 2.49 -0.16
N VAL A 81 9.53 3.27 0.08
CA VAL A 81 10.62 3.50 -0.87
C VAL A 81 11.92 2.88 -0.36
N GLY A 82 12.59 2.13 -1.21
CA GLY A 82 13.83 1.42 -0.90
C GLY A 82 13.63 -0.10 -0.92
N GLN A 83 14.67 -0.81 -0.55
CA GLN A 83 14.69 -2.27 -0.58
C GLN A 83 15.26 -2.81 0.72
N ASN A 84 14.60 -3.82 1.28
CA ASN A 84 15.12 -4.61 2.40
C ASN A 84 14.51 -6.02 2.39
N ALA A 85 14.91 -6.88 3.34
CA ALA A 85 14.38 -8.24 3.42
C ALA A 85 12.87 -8.27 3.71
N ALA A 86 12.35 -7.32 4.50
CA ALA A 86 10.94 -7.28 4.90
C ALA A 86 9.99 -6.92 3.73
N VAL A 87 10.40 -6.02 2.83
CA VAL A 87 9.52 -5.52 1.75
C VAL A 87 9.12 -6.61 0.74
N GLN A 88 9.89 -7.71 0.68
CA GLN A 88 9.55 -8.89 -0.11
C GLN A 88 8.25 -9.57 0.38
N TYR A 89 7.89 -9.35 1.65
CA TYR A 89 6.70 -9.91 2.29
C TYR A 89 5.65 -8.84 2.61
N SER A 90 6.06 -7.65 3.06
CA SER A 90 5.13 -6.55 3.39
C SER A 90 4.67 -5.75 2.16
N GLY A 91 5.40 -5.87 1.04
CA GLY A 91 5.19 -5.08 -0.16
C GLY A 91 5.62 -3.62 -0.03
N HIS A 92 5.83 -2.98 -1.17
CA HIS A 92 6.11 -1.55 -1.29
C HIS A 92 4.84 -0.73 -1.13
N VAL A 93 3.69 -1.25 -1.60
CA VAL A 93 2.41 -0.54 -1.54
C VAL A 93 1.47 -1.24 -0.57
N GLY A 94 0.92 -0.48 0.37
CA GLY A 94 -0.22 -0.89 1.19
C GLY A 94 -1.42 0.01 0.89
N TYR A 95 -2.64 -0.52 1.00
CA TYR A 95 -3.85 0.26 0.83
C TYR A 95 -4.99 -0.27 1.70
N ALA A 96 -5.91 0.61 2.06
CA ALA A 96 -7.15 0.27 2.73
C ALA A 96 -8.27 1.17 2.20
N ILE A 97 -9.41 0.56 1.84
CA ILE A 97 -10.62 1.27 1.40
C ILE A 97 -11.69 1.10 2.47
N ALA A 98 -12.30 2.23 2.85
CA ALA A 98 -13.38 2.27 3.82
C ALA A 98 -14.54 1.37 3.34
N PRO A 99 -15.20 0.61 4.24
CA PRO A 99 -16.21 -0.38 3.87
C PRO A 99 -17.28 0.12 2.89
N ASP A 100 -17.78 1.33 3.13
CA ASP A 100 -18.86 1.96 2.35
C ASP A 100 -18.45 2.31 0.90
N TYR A 101 -17.14 2.36 0.62
CA TYR A 101 -16.59 2.74 -0.68
C TYR A 101 -15.97 1.54 -1.43
N ARG A 102 -16.10 0.32 -0.92
CA ARG A 102 -15.65 -0.90 -1.61
C ARG A 102 -16.47 -1.17 -2.87
N GLY A 103 -15.96 -2.01 -3.77
CA GLY A 103 -16.63 -2.33 -5.05
C GLY A 103 -16.35 -1.34 -6.20
N HIS A 104 -15.88 -0.13 -5.91
CA HIS A 104 -15.64 0.93 -6.91
C HIS A 104 -14.23 0.91 -7.54
N ARG A 105 -13.42 -0.10 -7.20
CA ARG A 105 -12.03 -0.29 -7.65
C ARG A 105 -11.08 0.87 -7.28
N TYR A 106 -11.41 1.66 -6.25
CA TYR A 106 -10.56 2.76 -5.78
C TYR A 106 -9.16 2.30 -5.37
N ALA A 107 -9.01 1.10 -4.80
CA ALA A 107 -7.70 0.54 -4.48
C ALA A 107 -6.82 0.37 -5.73
N ALA A 108 -7.36 -0.17 -6.82
CA ALA A 108 -6.61 -0.41 -8.05
C ALA A 108 -6.18 0.91 -8.70
N LYS A 109 -7.09 1.89 -8.70
CA LYS A 109 -6.82 3.25 -9.18
C LYS A 109 -5.73 3.92 -8.34
N ALA A 110 -5.79 3.81 -7.02
CA ALA A 110 -4.79 4.38 -6.13
C ALA A 110 -3.41 3.73 -6.33
N VAL A 111 -3.35 2.40 -6.49
CA VAL A 111 -2.11 1.69 -6.83
C VAL A 111 -1.54 2.22 -8.14
N ALA A 112 -2.36 2.30 -9.20
CA ALA A 112 -1.91 2.80 -10.50
C ALA A 112 -1.35 4.23 -10.44
N LEU A 113 -1.93 5.11 -9.63
CA LEU A 113 -1.42 6.47 -9.39
C LEU A 113 -0.10 6.48 -8.61
N LEU A 114 0.15 5.50 -7.72
CA LEU A 114 1.39 5.41 -6.95
C LEU A 114 2.57 4.83 -7.74
N LEU A 115 2.34 3.99 -8.74
CA LEU A 115 3.42 3.33 -9.50
C LEU A 115 4.39 4.35 -10.12
N PRO A 116 3.95 5.41 -10.84
CA PRO A 116 4.86 6.42 -11.38
C PRO A 116 5.65 7.16 -10.30
N LEU A 117 5.06 7.40 -9.13
CA LEU A 117 5.79 7.99 -8.00
C LEU A 117 6.88 7.03 -7.51
N GLY A 118 6.57 5.74 -7.34
CA GLY A 118 7.55 4.73 -6.93
C GLY A 118 8.74 4.66 -7.88
N PHE A 119 8.49 4.65 -9.19
CA PHE A 119 9.55 4.65 -10.20
C PHE A 119 10.37 5.96 -10.19
N ARG A 120 9.73 7.12 -10.02
CA ARG A 120 10.45 8.41 -9.82
C ARG A 120 11.31 8.44 -8.56
N CYS A 121 10.94 7.67 -7.54
CA CYS A 121 11.74 7.50 -6.33
C CYS A 121 12.93 6.52 -6.52
N GLY A 122 13.13 5.98 -7.72
CA GLY A 122 14.26 5.11 -8.05
C GLY A 122 13.99 3.61 -7.87
N LEU A 123 12.75 3.20 -7.56
CA LEU A 123 12.39 1.78 -7.57
C LEU A 123 12.47 1.27 -9.01
N ARG A 124 13.17 0.15 -9.24
CA ARG A 124 13.17 -0.53 -10.57
C ARG A 124 12.00 -1.50 -10.70
N GLU A 125 11.59 -2.05 -9.56
CA GLU A 125 10.50 -2.99 -9.40
C GLU A 125 9.70 -2.57 -8.18
N ILE A 126 8.37 -2.65 -8.29
CA ILE A 126 7.45 -2.46 -7.17
C ILE A 126 6.76 -3.80 -6.91
N ILE A 127 6.89 -4.30 -5.69
CA ILE A 127 6.22 -5.52 -5.23
C ILE A 127 5.01 -5.13 -4.40
N ILE A 128 3.85 -5.70 -4.70
CA ILE A 128 2.67 -5.64 -3.84
C ILE A 128 2.38 -7.06 -3.37
N THR A 129 2.17 -7.20 -2.07
CA THR A 129 1.81 -8.46 -1.46
C THR A 129 0.41 -8.40 -0.89
N CYS A 130 -0.29 -9.53 -0.94
CA CYS A 130 -1.59 -9.67 -0.31
C CYS A 130 -1.77 -11.10 0.20
N ARG A 131 -2.68 -11.29 1.14
CA ARG A 131 -2.98 -12.63 1.64
C ARG A 131 -3.63 -13.48 0.54
N PRO A 132 -3.34 -14.79 0.45
CA PRO A 132 -3.93 -15.67 -0.56
C PRO A 132 -5.47 -15.75 -0.51
N ASP A 133 -6.03 -15.62 0.69
CA ASP A 133 -7.48 -15.58 0.97
C ASP A 133 -8.15 -14.27 0.55
N ASN A 134 -7.38 -13.22 0.24
CA ASN A 134 -7.90 -11.90 -0.12
C ASN A 134 -8.07 -11.74 -1.63
N SER A 135 -9.13 -12.37 -2.16
CA SER A 135 -9.49 -12.33 -3.59
C SER A 135 -9.63 -10.89 -4.13
N ALA A 136 -10.19 -9.97 -3.34
CA ALA A 136 -10.36 -8.57 -3.72
C ALA A 136 -9.02 -7.86 -3.98
N SER A 137 -8.02 -8.11 -3.13
CA SER A 137 -6.68 -7.52 -3.29
C SER A 137 -5.91 -8.16 -4.43
N ARG A 138 -6.07 -9.46 -4.65
CA ARG A 138 -5.52 -10.16 -5.81
C ARG A 138 -6.05 -9.55 -7.11
N GLN A 139 -7.37 -9.35 -7.20
CA GLN A 139 -7.99 -8.72 -8.35
C GLN A 139 -7.55 -7.25 -8.51
N THR A 140 -7.39 -6.53 -7.40
CA THR A 140 -6.86 -5.16 -7.39
C THR A 140 -5.47 -5.09 -8.03
N CYS A 141 -4.56 -6.00 -7.66
CA CYS A 141 -3.20 -6.03 -8.20
C CYS A 141 -3.20 -6.34 -9.70
N LEU A 142 -4.03 -7.30 -10.14
CA LEU A 142 -4.16 -7.64 -11.57
C LEU A 142 -4.74 -6.47 -12.37
N LEU A 143 -5.80 -5.82 -11.87
CA LEU A 143 -6.41 -4.64 -12.52
C LEU A 143 -5.47 -3.45 -12.61
N ALA A 144 -4.54 -3.31 -11.65
CA ALA A 144 -3.52 -2.28 -11.67
C ALA A 144 -2.36 -2.58 -12.65
N GLY A 145 -2.39 -3.71 -13.35
CA GLY A 145 -1.36 -4.14 -14.30
C GLY A 145 -0.23 -4.97 -13.69
N GLY A 146 -0.43 -5.53 -12.50
CA GLY A 146 0.57 -6.34 -11.80
C GLY A 146 0.64 -7.76 -12.33
N THR A 147 1.85 -8.28 -12.49
CA THR A 147 2.09 -9.67 -12.88
C THR A 147 2.27 -10.54 -11.65
N PHE A 148 1.47 -11.60 -11.54
CA PHE A 148 1.54 -12.55 -10.43
C PHE A 148 2.85 -13.34 -10.48
N LEU A 149 3.64 -13.29 -9.40
CA LEU A 149 4.91 -14.03 -9.27
C LEU A 149 4.75 -15.38 -8.57
N GLY A 150 3.64 -15.58 -7.84
CA GLY A 150 3.42 -16.77 -7.02
C GLY A 150 3.15 -16.44 -5.56
N THR A 151 3.15 -17.48 -4.74
CA THR A 151 3.06 -17.36 -3.28
C THR A 151 4.44 -17.47 -2.65
N SER A 152 4.61 -16.84 -1.49
CA SER A 152 5.83 -16.96 -0.69
C SER A 152 5.45 -17.16 0.77
N SER A 153 6.12 -18.12 1.42
CA SER A 153 6.00 -18.31 2.87
C SER A 153 6.66 -17.13 3.58
N VAL A 154 5.93 -16.55 4.51
CA VAL A 154 6.43 -15.49 5.39
C VAL A 154 7.34 -16.16 6.42
N PRO A 155 8.58 -15.69 6.61
CA PRO A 155 9.50 -16.26 7.57
C PRO A 155 9.12 -15.87 9.00
N ASP A 156 9.52 -16.69 9.97
CA ASP A 156 9.16 -16.55 11.39
C ASP A 156 9.65 -15.26 12.05
N TRP A 157 10.78 -14.71 11.60
CA TRP A 157 11.31 -13.42 12.06
C TRP A 157 10.48 -12.21 11.59
N HIS A 158 9.57 -12.38 10.63
CA HIS A 158 8.79 -11.28 10.07
C HIS A 158 7.51 -11.06 10.89
N GLU A 159 7.18 -9.79 11.19
CA GLU A 159 6.01 -9.40 12.00
C GLU A 159 4.69 -10.06 11.53
N MET A 160 4.51 -10.16 10.21
CA MET A 160 3.35 -10.82 9.60
C MET A 160 3.17 -12.30 10.01
N TYR A 161 4.25 -13.02 10.30
CA TYR A 161 4.18 -14.40 10.77
C TYR A 161 3.46 -14.48 12.13
N HIS A 162 3.81 -13.60 13.05
CA HIS A 162 3.24 -13.55 14.39
C HIS A 162 1.78 -13.06 14.42
N THR A 163 1.34 -12.34 13.38
CA THR A 163 -0.07 -11.95 13.19
C THR A 163 -0.89 -13.01 12.42
N GLY A 164 -0.31 -14.19 12.17
CA GLY A 164 -0.99 -15.33 11.55
C GLY A 164 -1.01 -15.30 10.02
N CYS A 165 -0.32 -14.35 9.38
CA CYS A 165 -0.13 -14.33 7.93
C CYS A 165 1.13 -15.12 7.56
N LYS A 166 0.98 -16.42 7.35
CA LYS A 166 2.11 -17.33 7.04
C LYS A 166 2.48 -17.40 5.57
N GLU A 167 1.61 -16.90 4.69
CA GLU A 167 1.83 -16.91 3.24
C GLU A 167 1.30 -15.61 2.63
N VAL A 168 1.94 -15.17 1.56
CA VAL A 168 1.53 -14.00 0.77
C VAL A 168 1.59 -14.32 -0.72
N CYS A 169 0.59 -13.85 -1.47
CA CYS A 169 0.66 -13.71 -2.91
C CYS A 169 1.51 -12.50 -3.26
N ARG A 170 2.39 -12.63 -4.25
CA ARG A 170 3.28 -11.56 -4.71
C ARG A 170 2.92 -11.14 -6.13
N TYR A 171 2.83 -9.83 -6.33
CA TYR A 171 2.60 -9.19 -7.62
C TYR A 171 3.73 -8.20 -7.86
N HIS A 172 4.29 -8.21 -9.05
CA HIS A 172 5.34 -7.27 -9.41
C HIS A 172 4.90 -6.33 -10.53
N PHE A 173 5.43 -5.12 -10.47
CA PHE A 173 5.24 -4.06 -11.43
C PHE A 173 6.62 -3.56 -11.83
N CYS A 174 6.95 -3.74 -13.10
CA CYS A 174 8.18 -3.23 -13.68
C CYS A 174 7.92 -1.88 -14.34
N THR A 175 8.92 -1.00 -14.32
CA THR A 175 8.89 0.17 -15.18
C THR A 175 8.91 -0.33 -16.64
N HIS A 176 7.77 -0.27 -17.33
CA HIS A 176 7.83 -0.32 -18.80
C HIS A 176 8.59 0.94 -19.23
N GLN A 177 9.84 0.76 -19.67
CA GLN A 177 10.48 1.79 -20.47
C GLN A 177 9.62 1.94 -21.72
N SER A 178 8.74 2.92 -21.74
CA SER A 178 8.16 3.42 -22.96
C SER A 178 9.34 3.87 -23.82
N VAL A 179 9.72 3.05 -24.78
CA VAL A 179 10.58 3.45 -25.89
C VAL A 179 9.89 4.65 -26.52
N HIS A 180 10.40 5.84 -26.26
CA HIS A 180 10.02 7.04 -26.99
C HIS A 180 10.47 6.81 -28.44
N THR A 181 9.58 6.29 -29.28
CA THR A 181 9.69 6.50 -30.73
C THR A 181 9.32 7.96 -30.96
N ALA A 182 10.35 8.81 -30.98
CA ALA A 182 10.23 10.16 -31.50
C ALA A 182 9.66 10.08 -32.92
N LYS A 183 8.61 10.85 -33.19
CA LYS A 183 8.16 11.17 -34.55
C LYS A 183 9.14 12.13 -35.19
#